data_AF-A0A6I1JRZ9-F1
#
_entry.id   AF-A0A6I1JRZ9-F1
#
_cell.length_a   1.000
_cell.length_b   1.000
_cell.length_c   1.000
_cell.angle_alpha   90.00
_cell.angle_beta   90.00
_cell.angle_gamma   90.00
#
_symmetry.space_group_name_H-M   'P 1'
#
loop_
_entity.id
_entity.type
_entity.pdbx_description
1 polymer ?
#
loop_
_entity_poly.entity_id
_entity_poly.type
_entity_poly.pdbx_seq_one_letter_code
_entity_poly.pdbx_strand_id
1 'polypeptide(L)'
;MKYGSLKMVGLGCLLAGALAGPAHAQFQGFGGGFGGGAGGGGGATRSTQAGGGQPLGGADISFDPETRRLVVVTDDKTFQQITNVVKGLDRPSPQVLIKVIFLEATYRKDLDVGFAGGYNHNPNPGGVSGVAGQGFGTAPIRDLAGVAALAAPGAGIYSILGNDFQATLRAIATAGKTEVLSRPSILARNNQSATISLGQQVPLITNTRFDNFGNQINTVSYQSVGVNLSVTPFISSDGNVEMTVTPEISSLADRSQWVAISGGTNAVSAPVINSRTATTTVVVPNGQTVVIGGLMENTQNDSESKVPLLGDIPLLGNLFKRKVKDNVKRELMIFLTPTIVQAPAQLAGVTYDERSNQRIAPKAFPQEDLDRFLEGLPNKPAPAAPAAPAPPPKAPAPK
;
A
#
# COMPACT_ATOMS: atom_id res chain seq x y z
N MET A 1 26.54 -5.98 -56.50
CA MET A 1 25.14 -6.30 -56.83
C MET A 1 24.25 -5.54 -55.87
N LYS A 2 23.43 -4.62 -56.40
CA LYS A 2 22.61 -3.65 -55.67
C LYS A 2 21.20 -4.19 -55.48
N TYR A 3 20.69 -4.14 -54.26
CA TYR A 3 19.26 -4.11 -53.92
C TYR A 3 19.11 -2.95 -52.92
N GLY A 4 18.17 -2.02 -53.00
CA GLY A 4 16.97 -1.91 -53.81
C GLY A 4 15.99 -1.07 -53.00
N SER A 5 16.00 0.25 -53.20
CA SER A 5 15.07 1.18 -52.57
C SER A 5 13.68 0.98 -53.16
N LEU A 6 12.60 1.02 -52.35
CA LEU A 6 11.27 1.30 -52.88
C LEU A 6 10.59 2.42 -52.10
N LYS A 7 10.26 3.46 -52.87
CA LYS A 7 9.58 4.70 -52.50
C LYS A 7 8.09 4.44 -52.24
N MET A 8 7.57 5.16 -51.26
CA MET A 8 6.13 5.33 -51.02
C MET A 8 5.62 6.48 -51.92
N VAL A 9 4.54 6.25 -52.66
CA VAL A 9 3.82 7.25 -53.47
C VAL A 9 2.36 7.27 -53.00
N GLY A 10 1.82 8.48 -52.77
CA GLY A 10 0.40 8.74 -52.46
C GLY A 10 -0.51 8.39 -53.65
N LEU A 11 -1.83 8.60 -53.65
CA LEU A 11 -2.63 9.68 -53.08
C LEU A 11 -4.12 9.31 -53.31
N GLY A 12 -4.98 9.59 -52.32
CA GLY A 12 -6.33 10.12 -52.54
C GLY A 12 -7.50 9.14 -52.63
N CYS A 13 -8.42 9.22 -51.66
CA CYS A 13 -9.86 9.36 -51.96
C CYS A 13 -10.67 9.92 -50.77
N LEU A 14 -11.17 11.15 -50.98
CA LEU A 14 -12.43 11.78 -50.55
C LEU A 14 -12.92 11.76 -49.09
N LEU A 15 -12.97 12.99 -48.53
CA LEU A 15 -13.74 13.41 -47.36
C LEU A 15 -15.25 13.57 -47.68
N ALA A 16 -16.12 13.08 -46.79
CA ALA A 16 -17.36 13.74 -46.38
C ALA A 16 -17.87 13.09 -45.07
N GLY A 17 -18.07 13.88 -44.01
CA GLY A 17 -18.62 13.39 -42.75
C GLY A 17 -18.73 14.49 -41.71
N ALA A 18 -19.91 15.10 -41.66
CA ALA A 18 -20.26 16.28 -40.86
C ALA A 18 -20.48 15.98 -39.37
N LEU A 19 -20.31 17.02 -38.56
CA LEU A 19 -20.49 17.14 -37.12
C LEU A 19 -21.94 16.88 -36.67
N ALA A 20 -22.14 16.14 -35.58
CA ALA A 20 -23.38 16.15 -34.79
C ALA A 20 -23.10 15.84 -33.31
N GLY A 21 -23.63 16.69 -32.41
CA GLY A 21 -23.55 16.56 -30.96
C GLY A 21 -24.51 15.52 -30.37
N PRO A 22 -24.47 15.28 -29.04
CA PRO A 22 -25.24 14.22 -28.41
C PRO A 22 -26.67 14.67 -28.11
N ALA A 23 -27.65 13.98 -28.68
CA ALA A 23 -29.06 14.07 -28.31
C ALA A 23 -29.56 12.71 -27.80
N HIS A 24 -30.38 12.81 -26.77
CA HIS A 24 -31.02 11.76 -25.99
C HIS A 24 -31.69 10.67 -26.84
N ALA A 25 -31.46 9.41 -26.49
CA ALA A 25 -32.16 8.26 -27.06
C ALA A 25 -33.25 7.78 -26.08
N GLN A 26 -34.49 8.21 -26.32
CA GLN A 26 -35.71 7.48 -25.93
C GLN A 26 -36.04 6.48 -27.04
N PHE A 27 -36.23 5.21 -26.69
CA PHE A 27 -36.56 4.15 -27.65
C PHE A 27 -38.06 3.81 -27.62
N GLN A 28 -38.73 4.26 -28.68
CA GLN A 28 -39.88 3.72 -29.43
C GLN A 28 -40.94 2.83 -28.74
N GLY A 29 -42.13 3.41 -28.59
CA GLY A 29 -43.39 2.67 -28.68
C GLY A 29 -43.89 2.63 -30.13
N PHE A 30 -44.11 1.42 -30.65
CA PHE A 30 -44.85 1.19 -31.89
C PHE A 30 -46.35 1.08 -31.56
N GLY A 31 -47.15 1.99 -32.11
CA GLY A 31 -48.60 1.87 -32.16
C GLY A 31 -49.02 1.10 -33.40
N GLY A 32 -49.81 0.03 -33.20
CA GLY A 32 -50.54 -0.68 -34.24
C GLY A 32 -51.89 -1.08 -33.68
N GLY A 33 -52.96 -0.44 -34.17
CA GLY A 33 -54.33 -0.76 -33.81
C GLY A 33 -54.93 -1.80 -34.74
N PHE A 34 -55.72 -2.72 -34.18
CA PHE A 34 -56.83 -3.41 -34.82
C PHE A 34 -57.86 -3.77 -33.74
N GLY A 35 -59.14 -3.52 -34.05
CA GLY A 35 -60.24 -3.66 -33.11
C GLY A 35 -60.94 -5.03 -33.11
N GLY A 36 -61.98 -5.09 -32.28
CA GLY A 36 -63.08 -6.05 -32.37
C GLY A 36 -62.95 -7.28 -31.46
N GLY A 37 -63.90 -7.43 -30.53
CA GLY A 37 -64.13 -8.70 -29.85
C GLY A 37 -64.73 -8.57 -28.45
N ALA A 38 -66.05 -8.45 -28.38
CA ALA A 38 -66.79 -8.71 -27.15
C ALA A 38 -66.72 -10.21 -26.80
N GLY A 39 -66.48 -10.54 -25.53
CA GLY A 39 -66.51 -11.92 -25.03
C GLY A 39 -66.26 -11.96 -23.53
N GLY A 40 -67.35 -12.10 -22.75
CA GLY A 40 -67.29 -12.33 -21.32
C GLY A 40 -66.69 -13.70 -20.96
N GLY A 41 -66.04 -13.76 -19.81
CA GLY A 41 -65.54 -15.01 -19.23
C GLY A 41 -64.95 -14.73 -17.85
N GLY A 42 -65.68 -15.11 -16.80
CA GLY A 42 -65.20 -15.07 -15.43
C GLY A 42 -64.00 -15.99 -15.22
N GLY A 43 -63.01 -15.51 -14.47
CA GLY A 43 -61.83 -16.27 -14.07
C GLY A 43 -61.24 -15.67 -12.81
N ALA A 44 -61.30 -16.43 -11.73
CA ALA A 44 -60.95 -16.02 -10.37
C ALA A 44 -59.51 -15.49 -10.24
N THR A 45 -59.37 -14.24 -9.84
CA THR A 45 -58.11 -13.70 -9.34
C THR A 45 -57.84 -14.33 -7.97
N ARG A 46 -56.93 -15.30 -7.92
CA ARG A 46 -56.33 -15.77 -6.66
C ARG A 46 -55.50 -14.63 -6.09
N SER A 47 -56.06 -13.87 -5.14
CA SER A 47 -55.27 -13.04 -4.24
C SER A 47 -54.44 -13.98 -3.37
N THR A 48 -53.13 -14.01 -3.60
CA THR A 48 -52.19 -14.51 -2.61
C THR A 48 -52.25 -13.59 -1.40
N GLN A 49 -52.99 -14.04 -0.40
CA GLN A 49 -53.05 -13.44 0.92
C GLN A 49 -51.67 -13.59 1.58
N ALA A 50 -50.83 -12.56 1.39
CA ALA A 50 -49.74 -12.28 2.29
C ALA A 50 -50.34 -11.80 3.63
N GLY A 51 -49.72 -12.23 4.73
CA GLY A 51 -50.24 -12.19 6.09
C GLY A 51 -50.96 -10.90 6.50
N GLY A 52 -52.04 -11.09 7.26
CA GLY A 52 -52.84 -10.01 7.81
C GLY A 52 -52.06 -9.13 8.76
N GLY A 53 -51.63 -7.97 8.28
CA GLY A 53 -51.58 -6.75 9.05
C GLY A 53 -52.82 -5.95 8.70
N GLN A 54 -53.71 -5.70 9.66
CA GLN A 54 -54.75 -4.70 9.47
C GLN A 54 -54.05 -3.36 9.13
N PRO A 55 -54.50 -2.60 8.11
CA PRO A 55 -54.06 -1.23 7.95
C PRO A 55 -54.56 -0.46 9.17
N LEU A 56 -53.71 -0.38 10.19
CA LEU A 56 -53.81 0.61 11.25
C LEU A 56 -53.79 1.99 10.57
N GLY A 57 -54.51 2.94 11.15
CA GLY A 57 -55.00 4.15 10.49
C GLY A 57 -53.93 4.94 9.71
N GLY A 58 -54.38 5.79 8.79
CA GLY A 58 -53.50 6.67 8.04
C GLY A 58 -52.61 7.48 9.00
N ALA A 59 -51.30 7.48 8.73
CA ALA A 59 -50.33 8.30 9.43
C ALA A 59 -49.70 9.26 8.42
N ASP A 60 -49.76 10.56 8.71
CA ASP A 60 -48.97 11.56 8.01
C ASP A 60 -47.66 11.76 8.75
N ILE A 61 -46.55 11.55 8.06
CA ILE A 61 -45.20 11.58 8.63
C ILE A 61 -44.41 12.59 7.82
N SER A 62 -44.02 13.69 8.46
CA SER A 62 -43.15 14.71 7.87
C SER A 62 -41.86 14.86 8.69
N PHE A 63 -40.77 15.16 8.00
CA PHE A 63 -39.45 15.35 8.59
C PHE A 63 -38.95 16.76 8.28
N ASP A 64 -38.49 17.47 9.31
CA ASP A 64 -37.82 18.74 9.17
C ASP A 64 -36.30 18.52 9.17
N PRO A 65 -35.60 18.72 8.03
CA PRO A 65 -34.16 18.52 7.93
C PRO A 65 -33.33 19.53 8.72
N GLU A 66 -33.86 20.73 8.99
CA GLU A 66 -33.12 21.77 9.71
C GLU A 66 -33.12 21.50 11.22
N THR A 67 -34.30 21.18 11.77
CA THR A 67 -34.42 20.91 13.21
C THR A 67 -34.23 19.45 13.59
N ARG A 68 -34.10 18.55 12.60
CA ARG A 68 -34.02 17.08 12.76
C ARG A 68 -35.17 16.52 13.60
N ARG A 69 -36.36 17.09 13.42
CA ARG A 69 -37.59 16.66 14.10
C ARG A 69 -38.45 15.83 13.16
N LEU A 70 -39.10 14.83 13.73
CA LEU A 70 -40.10 14.01 13.06
C LEU A 70 -41.48 14.42 13.58
N VAL A 71 -42.36 14.88 12.70
CA VAL A 71 -43.75 15.22 13.03
C VAL A 71 -44.62 14.08 12.50
N VAL A 72 -45.37 13.45 13.41
CA VAL A 72 -46.25 12.32 13.11
C VAL A 72 -47.67 12.67 13.53
N VAL A 73 -48.61 12.62 12.58
CA VAL A 73 -50.04 12.85 12.81
C VAL A 73 -50.77 11.55 12.49
N THR A 74 -51.32 10.90 13.52
CA THR A 74 -51.99 9.59 13.38
C THR A 74 -52.94 9.33 14.56
N ASP A 75 -53.64 8.19 14.56
CA ASP A 75 -54.47 7.74 15.67
C ASP A 75 -53.63 7.24 16.86
N ASP A 76 -54.20 7.25 18.07
CA ASP A 76 -53.48 6.92 19.31
C ASP A 76 -52.86 5.51 19.30
N LYS A 77 -53.52 4.52 18.67
CA LYS A 77 -53.00 3.15 18.60
C LYS A 77 -51.78 3.06 17.68
N THR A 78 -51.85 3.69 16.51
CA THR A 78 -50.73 3.76 15.55
C THR A 78 -49.56 4.59 16.12
N PHE A 79 -49.85 5.67 16.86
CA PHE A 79 -48.84 6.49 17.52
C PHE A 79 -47.99 5.69 18.52
N GLN A 80 -48.61 4.82 19.32
CA GLN A 80 -47.88 3.96 20.26
C GLN A 80 -46.96 2.96 19.54
N GLN A 81 -47.38 2.41 18.40
CA GLN A 81 -46.53 1.51 17.61
C GLN A 81 -45.35 2.24 17.00
N ILE A 82 -45.58 3.40 16.36
CA ILE A 82 -44.52 4.24 15.80
C ILE A 82 -43.53 4.65 16.91
N THR A 83 -44.04 5.05 18.07
CA THR A 83 -43.20 5.41 19.23
C THR A 83 -42.28 4.26 19.66
N ASN A 84 -42.79 3.02 19.70
CA ASN A 84 -41.97 1.86 20.06
C ASN A 84 -40.88 1.58 19.00
N VAL A 85 -41.20 1.75 17.72
CA VAL A 85 -40.23 1.61 16.62
C VAL A 85 -39.15 2.70 16.71
N VAL A 86 -39.55 3.97 16.87
CA VAL A 86 -38.63 5.11 16.97
C VAL A 86 -37.71 4.96 18.18
N LYS A 87 -38.23 4.56 19.36
CA LYS A 87 -37.40 4.26 20.53
C LYS A 87 -36.41 3.13 20.30
N GLY A 88 -36.72 2.17 19.43
CA GLY A 88 -35.81 1.11 19.03
C GLY A 88 -34.68 1.58 18.11
N LEU A 89 -34.99 2.51 17.20
CA LEU A 89 -34.07 3.06 16.20
C LEU A 89 -33.19 4.21 16.72
N ASP A 90 -33.68 4.98 17.70
CA ASP A 90 -32.96 6.11 18.29
C ASP A 90 -31.88 5.64 19.28
N ARG A 91 -30.81 5.06 18.73
CA ARG A 91 -29.63 4.62 19.47
C ARG A 91 -28.39 5.31 18.92
N PRO A 92 -27.39 5.61 19.78
CA PRO A 92 -26.11 6.11 19.30
C PRO A 92 -25.53 5.13 18.28
N SER A 93 -25.01 5.65 17.18
CA SER A 93 -24.37 4.81 16.18
C SER A 93 -23.03 4.31 16.68
N PRO A 94 -22.79 2.99 16.70
CA PRO A 94 -21.50 2.44 17.10
C PRO A 94 -20.42 2.83 16.08
N GLN A 95 -19.20 2.90 16.59
CA GLN A 95 -17.99 3.19 15.84
C GLN A 95 -17.02 2.01 15.96
N VAL A 96 -16.08 1.91 15.03
CA VAL A 96 -15.03 0.90 15.03
C VAL A 96 -13.70 1.61 14.90
N LEU A 97 -12.78 1.32 15.81
CA LEU A 97 -11.37 1.65 15.67
C LEU A 97 -10.71 0.51 14.90
N ILE A 98 -10.17 0.81 13.73
CA ILE A 98 -9.48 -0.15 12.88
C ILE A 98 -7.98 0.11 12.99
N LYS A 99 -7.23 -0.92 13.37
CA LYS A 99 -5.76 -0.91 13.41
C LYS A 99 -5.24 -1.84 12.35
N VAL A 100 -4.29 -1.37 11.54
CA VAL A 100 -3.58 -2.19 10.56
C VAL A 100 -2.11 -2.19 10.90
N ILE A 101 -1.45 -3.34 10.75
CA ILE A 101 -0.01 -3.48 10.98
C ILE A 101 0.63 -4.07 9.74
N PHE A 102 1.58 -3.35 9.16
CA PHE A 102 2.49 -3.88 8.15
C PHE A 102 3.79 -4.26 8.82
N LEU A 103 4.16 -5.53 8.68
CA LEU A 103 5.43 -6.06 9.15
C LEU A 103 6.22 -6.56 7.93
N GLU A 104 7.31 -5.89 7.61
CA GLU A 104 8.24 -6.32 6.56
C GLU A 104 9.60 -6.65 7.17
N ALA A 105 10.11 -7.84 6.90
CA ALA A 105 11.45 -8.27 7.26
C ALA A 105 12.21 -8.64 5.98
N THR A 106 13.35 -7.99 5.76
CA THR A 106 14.28 -8.32 4.67
C THR A 106 15.57 -8.86 5.26
N TYR A 107 15.97 -10.05 4.84
CA TYR A 107 17.23 -10.68 5.17
C TYR A 107 18.06 -10.85 3.89
N ARG A 108 19.28 -10.32 3.88
CA ARG A 108 20.22 -10.42 2.77
C ARG A 108 21.47 -11.16 3.24
N LYS A 109 21.93 -12.11 2.42
CA LYS A 109 23.16 -12.86 2.63
C LYS A 109 23.88 -13.02 1.30
N ASP A 110 24.97 -12.29 1.17
CA ASP A 110 25.77 -12.26 -0.04
C ASP A 110 27.14 -12.90 0.23
N LEU A 111 27.65 -13.66 -0.74
CA LEU A 111 28.96 -14.28 -0.70
C LEU A 111 29.66 -14.06 -2.04
N ASP A 112 30.81 -13.40 -2.03
CA ASP A 112 31.66 -13.21 -3.20
C ASP A 112 33.05 -13.74 -2.90
N VAL A 113 33.38 -14.89 -3.47
CA VAL A 113 34.67 -15.55 -3.28
C VAL A 113 35.25 -15.89 -4.63
N GLY A 114 36.49 -15.47 -4.87
CA GLY A 114 37.21 -15.81 -6.08
C GLY A 114 38.68 -15.47 -6.00
N PHE A 115 39.44 -16.11 -6.89
CA PHE A 115 40.84 -15.84 -7.09
C PHE A 115 41.02 -15.26 -8.50
N ALA A 116 41.77 -14.18 -8.57
CA ALA A 116 42.17 -13.51 -9.79
C ALA A 116 43.69 -13.57 -9.89
N GLY A 117 44.20 -13.77 -11.09
CA GLY A 117 45.64 -13.81 -11.30
C GLY A 117 45.97 -13.41 -12.73
N GLY A 118 47.14 -12.82 -12.90
CA GLY A 118 47.63 -12.34 -14.17
C GLY A 118 49.12 -12.59 -14.32
N TYR A 119 49.52 -12.97 -15.53
CA TYR A 119 50.89 -12.96 -15.97
C TYR A 119 51.10 -11.77 -16.90
N ASN A 120 52.08 -10.94 -16.56
CA ASN A 120 52.48 -9.76 -17.30
C ASN A 120 53.95 -9.92 -17.65
N HIS A 121 54.24 -10.18 -18.93
CA HIS A 121 55.61 -10.17 -19.42
C HIS A 121 55.79 -8.99 -20.35
N ASN A 122 56.74 -8.11 -20.04
CA ASN A 122 57.04 -6.95 -20.87
C ASN A 122 58.37 -7.18 -21.62
N PRO A 123 58.34 -7.73 -22.84
CA PRO A 123 59.56 -8.09 -23.56
C PRO A 123 60.35 -6.88 -24.09
N ASN A 124 59.78 -5.67 -24.13
CA ASN A 124 60.46 -4.45 -24.61
C ASN A 124 60.11 -3.21 -23.76
N PRO A 125 61.08 -2.30 -23.47
CA PRO A 125 60.78 -0.99 -22.90
C PRO A 125 60.09 -0.13 -23.97
N GLY A 126 58.75 -0.10 -23.96
CA GLY A 126 57.91 0.65 -24.91
C GLY A 126 56.93 -0.18 -25.75
N GLY A 127 56.89 -1.51 -25.57
CA GLY A 127 55.94 -2.40 -26.26
C GLY A 127 54.56 -2.48 -25.59
N VAL A 128 53.56 -2.97 -26.33
CA VAL A 128 52.23 -3.26 -25.79
C VAL A 128 52.35 -4.45 -24.82
N SER A 129 52.20 -4.18 -23.52
CA SER A 129 52.15 -5.21 -22.47
C SER A 129 50.98 -6.16 -22.71
N GLY A 130 51.30 -7.43 -22.99
CA GLY A 130 50.34 -8.52 -23.13
C GLY A 130 49.95 -9.05 -21.76
N VAL A 131 48.72 -8.78 -21.34
CA VAL A 131 48.18 -9.24 -20.06
C VAL A 131 47.41 -10.54 -20.29
N ALA A 132 47.91 -11.66 -19.77
CA ALA A 132 47.16 -12.91 -19.71
C ALA A 132 46.67 -13.10 -18.28
N GLY A 133 45.43 -12.68 -17.98
CA GLY A 133 44.91 -12.75 -16.61
C GLY A 133 43.40 -12.61 -16.51
N GLN A 134 42.85 -13.16 -15.43
CA GLN A 134 41.46 -12.99 -15.03
C GLN A 134 41.40 -11.87 -13.99
N GLY A 135 40.65 -10.80 -14.27
CA GLY A 135 40.42 -9.70 -13.33
C GLY A 135 39.04 -9.82 -12.65
N PHE A 136 38.87 -9.17 -11.50
CA PHE A 136 37.54 -8.99 -10.92
C PHE A 136 36.79 -7.90 -11.73
N GLY A 137 36.06 -8.30 -12.77
CA GLY A 137 35.29 -7.40 -13.63
C GLY A 137 35.78 -7.36 -15.08
N THR A 138 35.44 -6.31 -15.82
CA THR A 138 35.72 -6.19 -17.27
C THR A 138 37.12 -5.66 -17.62
N ALA A 139 37.96 -5.35 -16.62
CA ALA A 139 39.28 -4.78 -16.84
C ALA A 139 40.40 -5.73 -16.38
N PRO A 140 41.45 -5.95 -17.21
CA PRO A 140 42.61 -6.73 -16.81
C PRO A 140 43.43 -5.98 -15.74
N ILE A 141 43.99 -6.73 -14.78
CA ILE A 141 44.85 -6.16 -13.73
C ILE A 141 46.23 -5.89 -14.34
N ARG A 142 46.59 -4.60 -14.49
CA ARG A 142 47.83 -4.18 -15.17
C ARG A 142 48.96 -3.77 -14.21
N ASP A 143 48.63 -3.34 -12.99
CA ASP A 143 49.58 -2.96 -11.93
C ASP A 143 48.90 -2.89 -10.53
N LEU A 144 49.68 -2.58 -9.49
CA LEU A 144 49.21 -2.43 -8.10
C LEU A 144 48.22 -1.26 -7.94
N ALA A 145 48.35 -0.20 -8.75
CA ALA A 145 47.44 0.93 -8.75
C ALA A 145 46.05 0.54 -9.31
N GLY A 146 46.00 -0.35 -10.29
CA GLY A 146 44.79 -0.95 -10.83
C GLY A 146 44.07 -1.88 -9.85
N VAL A 147 44.81 -2.59 -8.98
CA VAL A 147 44.19 -3.37 -7.87
C VAL A 147 43.59 -2.45 -6.81
N ALA A 148 44.29 -1.38 -6.44
CA ALA A 148 43.78 -0.40 -5.49
C ALA A 148 42.54 0.36 -6.03
N ALA A 149 42.51 0.65 -7.34
CA ALA A 149 41.37 1.29 -8.00
C ALA A 149 40.11 0.41 -8.10
N LEU A 150 40.27 -0.93 -8.00
CA LEU A 150 39.15 -1.90 -7.98
C LEU A 150 38.63 -2.19 -6.56
N ALA A 151 39.33 -1.71 -5.53
CA ALA A 151 39.00 -1.98 -4.14
C ALA A 151 38.05 -0.91 -3.58
N ALA A 152 36.74 -1.17 -3.64
CA ALA A 152 35.80 -0.46 -2.77
C ALA A 152 36.17 -0.74 -1.29
N PRO A 153 35.98 0.22 -0.36
CA PRO A 153 36.19 -0.01 1.07
C PRO A 153 35.42 -1.26 1.53
N GLY A 154 36.11 -2.20 2.20
CA GLY A 154 35.52 -3.48 2.64
C GLY A 154 35.61 -4.64 1.63
N ALA A 155 36.36 -4.48 0.52
CA ALA A 155 36.41 -5.48 -0.53
C ALA A 155 37.15 -6.81 -0.21
N GLY A 156 37.74 -6.98 0.98
CA GLY A 156 38.35 -8.25 1.39
C GLY A 156 39.41 -8.79 0.40
N ILE A 157 40.24 -7.89 -0.13
CA ILE A 157 41.20 -8.18 -1.20
C ILE A 157 42.59 -8.41 -0.60
N TYR A 158 43.22 -9.53 -0.92
CA TYR A 158 44.61 -9.85 -0.58
C TYR A 158 45.40 -10.10 -1.85
N SER A 159 46.50 -9.37 -2.09
CA SER A 159 47.30 -9.50 -3.32
C SER A 159 48.76 -9.88 -3.00
N ILE A 160 49.30 -10.79 -3.80
CA ILE A 160 50.70 -11.23 -3.77
C ILE A 160 51.29 -10.87 -5.14
N LEU A 161 52.39 -10.10 -5.13
CA LEU A 161 53.06 -9.61 -6.34
C LEU A 161 54.46 -10.22 -6.45
N GLY A 162 54.77 -10.74 -7.64
CA GLY A 162 56.13 -11.00 -8.14
C GLY A 162 56.42 -10.15 -9.39
N ASN A 163 57.64 -10.22 -9.91
CA ASN A 163 58.07 -9.37 -11.04
C ASN A 163 57.18 -9.48 -12.30
N ASP A 164 56.69 -10.68 -12.61
CA ASP A 164 55.83 -10.94 -13.79
C ASP A 164 54.47 -11.59 -13.41
N PHE A 165 54.27 -11.96 -12.14
CA PHE A 165 53.10 -12.71 -11.68
C PHE A 165 52.35 -11.93 -10.60
N GLN A 166 51.03 -11.89 -10.75
CA GLN A 166 50.14 -11.29 -9.77
C GLN A 166 49.03 -12.26 -9.41
N ALA A 167 48.78 -12.38 -8.11
CA ALA A 167 47.70 -13.19 -7.54
C ALA A 167 46.88 -12.32 -6.58
N THR A 168 45.56 -12.44 -6.65
CA THR A 168 44.64 -11.66 -5.82
C THR A 168 43.47 -12.53 -5.37
N LEU A 169 43.32 -12.69 -4.07
CA LEU A 169 42.17 -13.35 -3.44
C LEU A 169 41.15 -12.29 -3.05
N ARG A 170 39.88 -12.54 -3.40
CA ARG A 170 38.73 -11.79 -2.90
C ARG A 170 37.79 -12.74 -2.18
N ALA A 171 37.47 -12.40 -0.94
CA ALA A 171 36.52 -13.15 -0.12
C ALA A 171 35.71 -12.19 0.75
N ILE A 172 34.47 -11.95 0.37
CA ILE A 172 33.54 -11.08 1.09
C ILE A 172 32.28 -11.88 1.42
N ALA A 173 31.86 -11.81 2.66
CA ALA A 173 30.54 -12.24 3.09
C ALA A 173 29.79 -11.04 3.70
N THR A 174 28.64 -10.70 3.13
CA THR A 174 27.82 -9.59 3.59
C THR A 174 26.51 -10.14 4.15
N ALA A 175 26.11 -9.68 5.33
CA ALA A 175 24.80 -9.99 5.91
C ALA A 175 24.08 -8.69 6.26
N GLY A 176 22.82 -8.59 5.84
CA GLY A 176 21.97 -7.43 6.12
C GLY A 176 20.63 -7.88 6.67
N LYS A 177 20.12 -7.17 7.67
CA LYS A 177 18.77 -7.38 8.21
C LYS A 177 18.08 -6.02 8.33
N THR A 178 16.89 -5.93 7.75
CA THR A 178 16.05 -4.74 7.82
C THR A 178 14.65 -5.14 8.27
N GLU A 179 14.10 -4.41 9.22
CA GLU A 179 12.74 -4.58 9.72
C GLU A 179 11.99 -3.26 9.57
N VAL A 180 10.79 -3.32 9.01
CA VAL A 180 9.90 -2.17 8.85
C VAL A 180 8.58 -2.50 9.50
N LEU A 181 8.16 -1.65 10.45
CA LEU A 181 6.88 -1.76 11.15
C LEU A 181 6.09 -0.48 10.91
N SER A 182 4.90 -0.59 10.32
CA SER A 182 3.97 0.54 10.14
C SER A 182 2.63 0.21 10.75
N ARG A 183 2.05 1.14 11.53
CA ARG A 183 0.83 0.93 12.32
C ARG A 183 -0.21 2.05 12.10
N PRO A 184 -0.82 2.17 10.91
CA PRO A 184 -1.94 3.10 10.73
C PRO A 184 -3.18 2.66 11.51
N SER A 185 -3.91 3.64 12.05
CA SER A 185 -5.17 3.43 12.75
C SER A 185 -6.18 4.51 12.37
N ILE A 186 -7.46 4.15 12.26
CA ILE A 186 -8.55 5.07 11.95
C ILE A 186 -9.83 4.67 12.67
N LEU A 187 -10.59 5.65 13.14
CA LEU A 187 -11.91 5.47 13.72
C LEU A 187 -12.98 5.73 12.64
N ALA A 188 -13.91 4.80 12.45
CA ALA A 188 -14.96 4.88 11.45
C ALA A 188 -16.33 4.58 12.09
N ARG A 189 -17.39 5.24 11.62
CA ARG A 189 -18.76 4.92 12.04
C ARG A 189 -19.24 3.65 11.32
N ASN A 190 -20.10 2.87 11.95
CA ASN A 190 -20.75 1.72 11.30
C ASN A 190 -21.41 2.15 9.97
N ASN A 191 -21.18 1.39 8.89
CA ASN A 191 -21.63 1.65 7.52
C ASN A 191 -21.10 2.96 6.88
N GLN A 192 -20.06 3.58 7.45
CA GLN A 192 -19.48 4.80 6.89
C GLN A 192 -18.03 4.55 6.50
N SER A 193 -17.70 4.85 5.23
CA SER A 193 -16.30 4.81 4.78
C SER A 193 -15.47 5.87 5.48
N ALA A 194 -14.27 5.50 5.89
CA ALA A 194 -13.27 6.40 6.45
C ALA A 194 -11.93 6.17 5.75
N THR A 195 -11.21 7.26 5.49
CA THR A 195 -9.92 7.24 4.81
C THR A 195 -8.89 8.06 5.59
N ILE A 196 -7.65 7.57 5.61
CA ILE A 196 -6.50 8.30 6.12
C ILE A 196 -5.37 8.19 5.10
N SER A 197 -4.81 9.33 4.71
CA SER A 197 -3.68 9.41 3.78
C SER A 197 -2.58 10.24 4.41
N LEU A 198 -1.43 9.63 4.66
CA LEU A 198 -0.23 10.28 5.17
C LEU A 198 0.90 10.05 4.19
N GLY A 199 1.59 11.09 3.78
CA GLY A 199 2.68 10.93 2.82
C GLY A 199 3.12 12.24 2.20
N GLN A 200 3.76 12.11 1.05
CA GLN A 200 4.25 13.21 0.23
C GLN A 200 3.80 13.02 -1.21
N GLN A 201 3.66 14.12 -1.95
CA GLN A 201 3.39 14.08 -3.38
C GLN A 201 4.71 14.14 -4.15
N VAL A 202 4.96 13.12 -4.96
CA VAL A 202 6.17 12.98 -5.75
C VAL A 202 5.88 13.39 -7.20
N PRO A 203 6.59 14.38 -7.75
CA PRO A 203 6.42 14.77 -9.15
C PRO A 203 7.06 13.71 -10.07
N LEU A 204 6.28 13.21 -11.02
CA LEU A 204 6.67 12.30 -12.08
C LEU A 204 6.55 13.00 -13.44
N ILE A 205 7.60 12.98 -14.24
CA ILE A 205 7.55 13.54 -15.60
C ILE A 205 6.87 12.49 -16.50
N THR A 206 5.69 12.82 -17.02
CA THR A 206 4.87 11.92 -17.85
C THR A 206 5.06 12.14 -19.34
N ASN A 207 5.51 13.33 -19.73
CA ASN A 207 5.76 13.67 -21.13
C ASN A 207 6.89 14.71 -21.22
N THR A 208 7.75 14.55 -22.22
CA THR A 208 8.75 15.55 -22.59
C THR A 208 8.50 15.93 -24.05
N ARG A 209 8.30 17.22 -24.32
CA ARG A 209 8.18 17.76 -25.68
C ARG A 209 9.24 18.82 -25.90
N PHE A 210 9.61 19.06 -27.14
CA PHE A 210 10.49 20.17 -27.52
C PHE A 210 9.67 21.21 -28.28
N ASP A 211 9.87 22.49 -27.97
CA ASP A 211 9.29 23.56 -28.76
C ASP A 211 10.06 23.76 -30.09
N ASN A 212 9.57 24.66 -30.95
CA ASN A 212 10.22 24.97 -32.22
C ASN A 212 11.62 25.60 -32.08
N PHE A 213 12.01 26.03 -30.87
CA PHE A 213 13.32 26.60 -30.55
C PHE A 213 14.25 25.56 -29.88
N GLY A 214 13.79 24.31 -29.71
CA GLY A 214 14.56 23.23 -29.09
C GLY A 214 14.53 23.24 -27.55
N ASN A 215 13.68 24.05 -26.91
CA ASN A 215 13.54 24.05 -25.46
C ASN A 215 12.74 22.83 -25.00
N GLN A 216 13.25 22.14 -23.98
CA GLN A 216 12.60 20.99 -23.38
C GLN A 216 11.46 21.44 -22.43
N ILE A 217 10.24 20.99 -22.70
CA ILE A 217 9.05 21.21 -21.88
C ILE A 217 8.61 19.87 -21.30
N ASN A 218 8.66 19.77 -19.97
CA ASN A 218 8.25 18.58 -19.22
C ASN A 218 6.83 18.74 -18.67
N THR A 219 5.97 17.76 -18.92
CA THR A 219 4.67 17.64 -18.26
C THR A 219 4.85 16.80 -17.00
N VAL A 220 4.43 17.34 -15.86
CA VAL A 220 4.59 16.71 -14.54
C VAL A 220 3.23 16.27 -14.01
N SER A 221 3.14 15.04 -13.52
CA SER A 221 2.02 14.50 -12.75
C SER A 221 2.47 14.25 -11.32
N TYR A 222 1.62 14.51 -10.33
CA TYR A 222 1.93 14.26 -8.93
C TYR A 222 1.33 12.94 -8.48
N GLN A 223 2.17 12.07 -7.91
CA GLN A 223 1.75 10.80 -7.33
C GLN A 223 1.91 10.86 -5.81
N SER A 224 0.84 10.55 -5.06
CA SER A 224 0.91 10.44 -3.60
C SER A 224 1.67 9.17 -3.21
N VAL A 225 2.68 9.31 -2.34
CA VAL A 225 3.50 8.23 -1.80
C VAL A 225 3.49 8.31 -0.28
N GLY A 226 3.13 7.22 0.39
CA GLY A 226 3.06 7.10 1.84
C GLY A 226 2.06 6.03 2.27
N VAL A 227 1.45 6.22 3.43
CA VAL A 227 0.45 5.29 3.99
C VAL A 227 -0.95 5.77 3.63
N ASN A 228 -1.73 4.91 2.98
CA ASN A 228 -3.13 5.17 2.65
C ASN A 228 -3.97 4.00 3.18
N LEU A 229 -4.99 4.29 3.99
CA LEU A 229 -5.90 3.28 4.50
C LEU A 229 -7.32 3.74 4.24
N SER A 230 -8.06 2.96 3.45
CA SER A 230 -9.49 3.09 3.25
C SER A 230 -10.21 1.91 3.89
N VAL A 231 -11.25 2.17 4.67
CA VAL A 231 -12.03 1.13 5.33
C VAL A 231 -13.50 1.52 5.43
N THR A 232 -14.38 0.55 5.19
CA THR A 232 -15.81 0.65 5.47
C THR A 232 -16.21 -0.51 6.38
N PRO A 233 -16.47 -0.24 7.68
CA PRO A 233 -16.88 -1.28 8.63
C PRO A 233 -18.40 -1.48 8.64
N PHE A 234 -18.82 -2.71 8.91
CA PHE A 234 -20.18 -3.12 9.21
C PHE A 234 -20.16 -4.01 10.46
N ILE A 235 -20.94 -3.64 11.47
CA ILE A 235 -21.07 -4.40 12.72
C ILE A 235 -22.28 -5.32 12.61
N SER A 236 -22.03 -6.63 12.69
CA SER A 236 -23.07 -7.67 12.73
C SER A 236 -23.78 -7.72 14.09
N SER A 237 -24.97 -8.31 14.12
CA SER A 237 -25.72 -8.59 15.36
C SER A 237 -24.94 -9.41 16.37
N ASP A 238 -24.02 -10.24 15.89
CA ASP A 238 -23.22 -11.16 16.72
C ASP A 238 -21.99 -10.46 17.33
N GLY A 239 -21.79 -9.16 17.08
CA GLY A 239 -20.63 -8.40 17.56
C GLY A 239 -19.36 -8.61 16.74
N ASN A 240 -19.47 -9.26 15.58
CA ASN A 240 -18.41 -9.34 14.59
C ASN A 240 -18.39 -8.08 13.72
N VAL A 241 -17.21 -7.71 13.24
CA VAL A 241 -17.02 -6.58 12.33
C VAL A 241 -16.63 -7.11 10.96
N GLU A 242 -17.51 -6.92 9.99
CA GLU A 242 -17.19 -7.06 8.57
C GLU A 242 -16.57 -5.75 8.08
N MET A 243 -15.46 -5.81 7.34
CA MET A 243 -14.79 -4.63 6.83
C MET A 243 -14.34 -4.86 5.41
N THR A 244 -14.68 -3.91 4.53
CA THR A 244 -13.99 -3.78 3.24
C THR A 244 -12.80 -2.85 3.45
N VAL A 245 -11.59 -3.37 3.24
CA VAL A 245 -10.35 -2.66 3.54
C VAL A 245 -9.43 -2.61 2.35
N THR A 246 -8.80 -1.45 2.17
CA THR A 246 -7.73 -1.22 1.19
C THR A 246 -6.57 -0.48 1.86
N PRO A 247 -5.79 -1.18 2.69
CA PRO A 247 -4.51 -0.68 3.19
C PRO A 247 -3.45 -0.69 2.08
N GLU A 248 -2.78 0.44 1.93
CA GLU A 248 -1.65 0.65 1.03
C GLU A 248 -0.50 1.34 1.78
N ILE A 249 0.71 0.83 1.59
CA ILE A 249 1.94 1.51 1.98
C ILE A 249 2.85 1.64 0.78
N SER A 250 3.21 2.88 0.46
CA SER A 250 4.12 3.22 -0.62
C SER A 250 5.33 3.99 -0.11
N SER A 251 6.47 3.70 -0.73
CA SER A 251 7.78 4.28 -0.40
C SER A 251 8.58 4.53 -1.66
N LEU A 252 9.39 5.59 -1.67
CA LEU A 252 10.36 5.82 -2.74
C LEU A 252 11.48 4.78 -2.68
N ALA A 253 11.82 4.19 -3.82
CA ALA A 253 13.00 3.35 -3.97
C ALA A 253 14.28 4.20 -3.90
N ASP A 254 15.40 3.52 -3.64
CA ASP A 254 16.73 4.14 -3.62
C ASP A 254 17.02 4.82 -4.96
N ARG A 255 17.80 5.92 -4.93
CA ARG A 255 18.15 6.70 -6.13
C ARG A 255 18.87 5.87 -7.19
N SER A 256 19.58 4.83 -6.79
CA SER A 256 20.21 3.86 -7.69
C SER A 256 19.23 3.05 -8.54
N GLN A 257 17.96 2.95 -8.12
CA GLN A 257 16.91 2.22 -8.84
C GLN A 257 16.05 3.12 -9.72
N TRP A 258 16.34 4.42 -9.80
CA TRP A 258 15.57 5.35 -10.61
C TRP A 258 15.75 5.05 -12.10
N VAL A 259 14.68 5.20 -12.87
CA VAL A 259 14.68 4.88 -14.29
C VAL A 259 14.99 6.13 -15.10
N ALA A 260 16.02 6.09 -15.95
CA ALA A 260 16.34 7.18 -16.87
C ALA A 260 15.24 7.28 -17.95
N ILE A 261 14.57 8.43 -18.02
CA ILE A 261 13.52 8.74 -19.00
C ILE A 261 14.14 9.38 -20.26
N SER A 262 15.28 10.05 -20.13
CA SER A 262 16.00 10.67 -21.25
C SER A 262 17.51 10.41 -21.15
N GLY A 263 18.14 10.09 -22.27
CA GLY A 263 19.59 9.90 -22.39
C GLY A 263 20.28 11.15 -22.94
N GLY A 264 21.51 11.42 -22.50
CA GLY A 264 22.32 12.59 -22.90
C GLY A 264 22.91 13.32 -21.70
N THR A 265 23.51 14.49 -21.95
CA THR A 265 24.16 15.35 -20.92
C THR A 265 23.18 15.89 -19.87
N ASN A 266 21.87 15.81 -20.11
CA ASN A 266 20.78 16.19 -19.20
C ASN A 266 19.88 14.99 -18.88
N ALA A 267 20.46 13.91 -18.34
CA ALA A 267 19.72 12.70 -18.02
C ALA A 267 18.63 12.97 -16.96
N VAL A 268 17.36 12.86 -17.37
CA VAL A 268 16.20 12.95 -16.48
C VAL A 268 15.88 11.56 -15.98
N SER A 269 15.80 11.37 -14.66
CA SER A 269 15.45 10.08 -14.04
C SER A 269 14.16 10.20 -13.24
N ALA A 270 13.27 9.20 -13.37
CA ALA A 270 12.07 9.08 -12.57
C ALA A 270 12.29 8.17 -11.35
N PRO A 271 11.73 8.53 -10.19
CA PRO A 271 11.75 7.67 -9.02
C PRO A 271 10.88 6.42 -9.24
N VAL A 272 11.37 5.27 -8.77
CA VAL A 272 10.57 4.05 -8.64
C VAL A 272 9.81 4.10 -7.31
N ILE A 273 8.53 3.79 -7.34
CA ILE A 273 7.65 3.78 -6.16
C ILE A 273 7.33 2.33 -5.83
N ASN A 274 7.76 1.88 -4.65
CA ASN A 274 7.41 0.57 -4.13
C ASN A 274 6.10 0.68 -3.38
N SER A 275 5.02 0.04 -3.87
CA SER A 275 3.72 -0.01 -3.19
C SER A 275 3.40 -1.43 -2.74
N ARG A 276 2.91 -1.58 -1.50
CA ARG A 276 2.32 -2.81 -1.00
C ARG A 276 0.86 -2.51 -0.67
N THR A 277 -0.06 -3.20 -1.33
CA THR A 277 -1.50 -2.99 -1.20
C THR A 277 -2.22 -4.32 -1.06
N ALA A 278 -3.30 -4.33 -0.30
CA ALA A 278 -4.21 -5.47 -0.21
C ALA A 278 -5.66 -4.96 -0.19
N THR A 279 -6.51 -5.48 -1.07
CA THR A 279 -7.95 -5.18 -1.07
C THR A 279 -8.71 -6.43 -0.74
N THR A 280 -9.46 -6.42 0.37
CA THR A 280 -10.22 -7.58 0.80
C THR A 280 -11.43 -7.18 1.65
N THR A 281 -12.39 -8.08 1.75
CA THR A 281 -13.51 -7.99 2.69
C THR A 281 -13.36 -9.12 3.70
N VAL A 282 -13.27 -8.76 4.99
CA VAL A 282 -13.00 -9.72 6.07
C VAL A 282 -13.99 -9.54 7.21
N VAL A 283 -14.38 -10.64 7.83
CA VAL A 283 -15.21 -10.65 9.05
C VAL A 283 -14.33 -11.04 10.22
N VAL A 284 -14.23 -10.17 11.22
CA VAL A 284 -13.31 -10.34 12.34
C VAL A 284 -14.05 -10.07 13.65
N PRO A 285 -13.90 -10.92 14.68
CA PRO A 285 -14.48 -10.64 15.99
C PRO A 285 -13.88 -9.37 16.61
N ASN A 286 -14.67 -8.72 17.47
CA ASN A 286 -14.21 -7.53 18.18
C ASN A 286 -12.92 -7.80 18.98
N GLY A 287 -11.90 -6.96 18.78
CA GLY A 287 -10.63 -7.01 19.51
C GLY A 287 -9.66 -8.10 19.05
N GLN A 288 -10.01 -8.92 18.06
CA GLN A 288 -9.12 -9.97 17.55
C GLN A 288 -8.29 -9.49 16.36
N THR A 289 -7.06 -10.00 16.27
CA THR A 289 -6.16 -9.71 15.17
C THR A 289 -6.22 -10.83 14.13
N VAL A 290 -6.40 -10.46 12.86
CA VAL A 290 -6.36 -11.39 11.72
C VAL A 290 -5.24 -11.00 10.75
N VAL A 291 -4.66 -11.99 10.06
CA VAL A 291 -3.77 -11.76 8.93
C VAL A 291 -4.62 -11.64 7.67
N ILE A 292 -4.57 -10.48 7.00
CA ILE A 292 -5.34 -10.24 5.76
C ILE A 292 -4.52 -10.51 4.50
N GLY A 293 -3.20 -10.61 4.63
CA GLY A 293 -2.30 -10.90 3.52
C GLY A 293 -0.86 -11.07 3.96
N GLY A 294 -0.07 -11.68 3.09
CA GLY A 294 1.36 -11.80 3.26
C GLY A 294 2.06 -12.24 1.98
N LEU A 295 3.37 -12.00 1.93
CA LEU A 295 4.24 -12.40 0.82
C LEU A 295 5.54 -12.90 1.41
N MET A 296 5.98 -14.07 0.98
CA MET A 296 7.35 -14.55 1.19
C MET A 296 8.04 -14.67 -0.15
N GLU A 297 9.09 -13.89 -0.34
CA GLU A 297 9.90 -13.85 -1.55
C GLU A 297 11.31 -14.31 -1.21
N ASN A 298 11.88 -15.20 -2.02
CA ASN A 298 13.26 -15.65 -1.89
C ASN A 298 13.93 -15.57 -3.26
N THR A 299 14.85 -14.62 -3.40
CA THR A 299 15.61 -14.39 -4.63
C THR A 299 17.03 -14.88 -4.42
N GLN A 300 17.42 -15.89 -5.19
CA GLN A 300 18.77 -16.47 -5.17
C GLN A 300 19.41 -16.24 -6.53
N ASN A 301 20.56 -15.59 -6.54
CA ASN A 301 21.36 -15.34 -7.74
C ASN A 301 22.75 -15.95 -7.55
N ASP A 302 23.00 -17.06 -8.23
CA ASP A 302 24.29 -17.74 -8.21
C ASP A 302 25.00 -17.49 -9.56
N SER A 303 26.09 -16.73 -9.53
CA SER A 303 26.95 -16.46 -10.69
C SER A 303 28.31 -17.13 -10.49
N GLU A 304 28.74 -17.93 -11.47
CA GLU A 304 30.05 -18.55 -11.48
C GLU A 304 30.80 -18.16 -12.75
N SER A 305 31.99 -17.57 -12.58
CA SER A 305 32.93 -17.25 -13.66
C SER A 305 34.17 -18.11 -13.49
N LYS A 306 34.61 -18.84 -14.52
CA LYS A 306 35.76 -19.75 -14.42
C LYS A 306 36.63 -19.73 -15.68
N VAL A 307 37.90 -20.08 -15.50
CA VAL A 307 38.80 -20.37 -16.64
C VAL A 307 38.43 -21.75 -17.20
N PRO A 308 38.16 -21.88 -18.52
CA PRO A 308 37.91 -23.18 -19.14
C PRO A 308 39.06 -24.17 -18.87
N LEU A 309 38.75 -25.46 -18.71
CA LEU A 309 39.66 -26.56 -18.32
C LEU A 309 40.20 -26.47 -16.88
N LEU A 310 40.85 -25.37 -16.52
CA LEU A 310 41.51 -25.21 -15.21
C LEU A 310 40.52 -25.09 -14.04
N GLY A 311 39.35 -24.48 -14.26
CA GLY A 311 38.30 -24.34 -13.25
C GLY A 311 37.58 -25.64 -12.86
N ASP A 312 37.71 -26.68 -13.70
CA ASP A 312 37.03 -27.97 -13.53
C ASP A 312 37.92 -29.02 -12.83
N ILE A 313 39.19 -28.70 -12.57
CA ILE A 313 40.10 -29.58 -11.83
C ILE A 313 39.58 -29.74 -10.38
N PRO A 314 39.32 -30.97 -9.90
CA PRO A 314 38.94 -31.16 -8.50
C PRO A 314 40.04 -30.67 -7.56
N LEU A 315 39.66 -30.15 -6.39
CA LEU A 315 40.54 -29.52 -5.39
C LEU A 315 41.15 -28.16 -5.83
N LEU A 316 41.78 -28.09 -7.00
CA LEU A 316 42.52 -26.90 -7.47
C LEU A 316 41.67 -25.90 -8.27
N GLY A 317 40.54 -26.33 -8.84
CA GLY A 317 39.69 -25.49 -9.68
C GLY A 317 39.08 -24.28 -8.96
N ASN A 318 39.03 -24.29 -7.62
CA ASN A 318 38.63 -23.13 -6.81
C ASN A 318 39.58 -21.92 -6.96
N LEU A 319 40.84 -22.12 -7.36
CA LEU A 319 41.79 -21.05 -7.64
C LEU A 319 41.58 -20.42 -9.02
N PHE A 320 40.76 -21.04 -9.87
CA PHE A 320 40.52 -20.59 -11.26
C PHE A 320 39.06 -20.22 -11.51
N LYS A 321 38.27 -20.02 -10.45
CA LYS A 321 36.88 -19.58 -10.53
C LYS A 321 36.52 -18.54 -9.46
N ARG A 322 35.50 -17.75 -9.78
CA ARG A 322 34.83 -16.80 -8.90
C ARG A 322 33.37 -17.20 -8.78
N LYS A 323 32.89 -17.27 -7.54
CA LYS A 323 31.50 -17.53 -7.20
C LYS A 323 30.92 -16.31 -6.49
N VAL A 324 29.84 -15.79 -7.03
CA VAL A 324 29.03 -14.73 -6.44
C VAL A 324 27.66 -15.34 -6.14
N LYS A 325 27.22 -15.26 -4.89
CA LYS A 325 25.92 -15.73 -4.43
C LYS A 325 25.22 -14.58 -3.74
N ASP A 326 24.11 -14.12 -4.29
CA ASP A 326 23.25 -13.11 -3.67
C ASP A 326 21.94 -13.78 -3.25
N ASN A 327 21.69 -13.84 -1.94
CA ASN A 327 20.46 -14.42 -1.39
C ASN A 327 19.67 -13.33 -0.65
N VAL A 328 18.49 -13.00 -1.16
CA VAL A 328 17.60 -12.01 -0.56
C VAL A 328 16.27 -12.66 -0.24
N LYS A 329 15.95 -12.74 1.05
CA LYS A 329 14.65 -13.20 1.55
C LYS A 329 13.86 -12.01 2.07
N ARG A 330 12.61 -11.87 1.63
CA ARG A 330 11.68 -10.83 2.06
C ARG A 330 10.39 -11.46 2.54
N GLU A 331 9.96 -11.08 3.74
CA GLU A 331 8.71 -11.53 4.34
C GLU A 331 7.86 -10.29 4.67
N LEU A 332 6.63 -10.28 4.19
CA LEU A 332 5.63 -9.26 4.46
C LEU A 332 4.41 -9.92 5.08
N MET A 333 3.90 -9.34 6.16
CA MET A 333 2.62 -9.69 6.76
C MET A 333 1.79 -8.42 7.00
N ILE A 334 0.50 -8.51 6.71
CA ILE A 334 -0.46 -7.44 6.95
C ILE A 334 -1.49 -7.95 7.93
N PHE A 335 -1.53 -7.35 9.11
CA PHE A 335 -2.47 -7.66 10.18
C PHE A 335 -3.55 -6.59 10.27
N LEU A 336 -4.73 -6.99 10.71
CA LEU A 336 -5.85 -6.11 10.95
C LEU A 336 -6.50 -6.44 12.30
N THR A 337 -6.92 -5.41 13.05
CA THR A 337 -7.62 -5.57 14.33
C THR A 337 -8.74 -4.53 14.44
N PRO A 338 -10.02 -4.91 14.46
CA PRO A 338 -11.11 -4.00 14.77
C PRO A 338 -11.35 -3.92 16.29
N THR A 339 -11.81 -2.77 16.76
CA THR A 339 -12.28 -2.57 18.13
C THR A 339 -13.56 -1.75 18.10
N ILE A 340 -14.68 -2.34 18.53
CA ILE A 340 -15.99 -1.71 18.55
C ILE A 340 -16.08 -0.75 19.75
N VAL A 341 -16.53 0.47 19.48
CA VAL A 341 -16.86 1.50 20.47
C VAL A 341 -18.36 1.78 20.36
N GLN A 342 -19.13 1.36 21.37
CA GLN A 342 -20.59 1.42 21.30
C GLN A 342 -21.16 2.79 21.62
N ALA A 343 -20.54 3.50 22.58
CA ALA A 343 -21.02 4.77 23.07
C ALA A 343 -19.92 5.84 23.05
N PRO A 344 -20.27 7.12 22.82
CA PRO A 344 -19.31 8.22 22.87
C PRO A 344 -18.53 8.31 24.19
N ALA A 345 -19.14 7.92 25.31
CA ALA A 345 -18.48 7.91 26.62
C ALA A 345 -17.27 6.96 26.68
N GLN A 346 -17.25 5.90 25.85
CA GLN A 346 -16.14 4.94 25.79
C GLN A 346 -14.95 5.47 24.99
N LEU A 347 -15.14 6.51 24.16
CA LEU A 347 -14.08 7.06 23.31
C LEU A 347 -12.92 7.61 24.13
N ALA A 348 -13.19 8.24 25.27
CA ALA A 348 -12.15 8.79 26.14
C ALA A 348 -11.16 7.72 26.62
N GLY A 349 -11.67 6.52 26.98
CA GLY A 349 -10.83 5.38 27.37
C GLY A 349 -10.00 4.85 26.22
N VAL A 350 -10.62 4.66 25.05
CA VAL A 350 -9.92 4.19 23.85
C VAL A 350 -8.84 5.17 23.40
N THR A 351 -9.09 6.48 23.47
CA THR A 351 -8.10 7.52 23.18
C THR A 351 -6.93 7.48 24.16
N TYR A 352 -7.19 7.27 25.45
CA TYR A 352 -6.15 7.12 26.46
C TYR A 352 -5.28 5.88 26.20
N ASP A 353 -5.90 4.75 25.88
CA ASP A 353 -5.20 3.50 25.54
C ASP A 353 -4.35 3.65 24.27
N GLU A 354 -4.86 4.31 23.23
CA GLU A 354 -4.08 4.58 22.02
C GLU A 354 -2.91 5.53 22.31
N ARG A 355 -3.14 6.59 23.09
CA ARG A 355 -2.09 7.56 23.44
C ARG A 355 -0.98 6.92 24.26
N SER A 356 -1.32 6.07 25.23
CA SER A 356 -0.33 5.38 26.07
C SER A 356 0.47 4.33 25.28
N ASN A 357 -0.16 3.67 24.30
CA ASN A 357 0.49 2.69 23.42
C ASN A 357 1.35 3.32 22.33
N GLN A 358 1.08 4.57 21.96
CA GLN A 358 1.97 5.33 21.09
C GLN A 358 3.23 5.69 21.87
N ARG A 359 4.34 5.01 21.55
CA ARG A 359 5.68 5.44 21.97
C ARG A 359 6.03 6.71 21.19
N ILE A 360 5.40 7.83 21.55
CA ILE A 360 5.88 9.15 21.16
C ILE A 360 7.33 9.18 21.63
N ALA A 361 8.27 9.42 20.71
CA ALA A 361 9.69 9.49 21.06
C ALA A 361 9.79 10.41 22.30
N PRO A 362 10.33 9.94 23.44
CA PRO A 362 10.09 10.53 24.78
C PRO A 362 10.64 11.95 25.00
N LYS A 363 10.95 12.68 23.92
CA LYS A 363 11.44 14.05 23.91
C LYS A 363 10.86 14.92 22.78
N ALA A 364 9.99 14.39 21.92
CA ALA A 364 9.44 15.16 20.80
C ALA A 364 8.31 16.12 21.23
N PHE A 365 7.49 15.70 22.20
CA PHE A 365 6.46 16.50 22.85
C PHE A 365 6.30 16.04 24.31
N PRO A 366 6.61 16.89 25.31
CA PRO A 366 6.27 16.61 26.71
C PRO A 366 4.74 16.41 26.84
N GLN A 367 4.31 15.43 27.65
CA GLN A 367 2.88 15.16 27.86
C GLN A 367 2.13 16.42 28.36
N GLU A 368 2.78 17.23 29.19
CA GLU A 368 2.25 18.48 29.74
C GLU A 368 1.92 19.53 28.68
N ASP A 369 2.72 19.63 27.61
CA ASP A 369 2.47 20.58 26.53
C ASP A 369 1.28 20.13 25.69
N LEU A 370 1.18 18.83 25.41
CA LEU A 370 0.03 18.25 24.71
C LEU A 370 -1.26 18.39 25.52
N ASP A 371 -1.21 18.14 26.83
CA ASP A 371 -2.37 18.29 27.72
C ASP A 371 -2.83 19.74 27.78
N ARG A 372 -1.90 20.70 27.83
CA ARG A 372 -2.21 22.13 27.70
C ARG A 372 -2.88 22.48 26.37
N PHE A 373 -2.44 21.89 25.25
CA PHE A 373 -3.07 22.08 23.94
C PHE A 373 -4.48 21.50 23.88
N LEU A 374 -4.72 20.37 24.56
CA LEU A 374 -6.03 19.72 24.59
C LEU A 374 -6.99 20.39 25.59
N GLU A 375 -6.49 20.87 26.72
CA GLU A 375 -7.26 21.54 27.77
C GLU A 375 -7.65 22.98 27.39
N GLY A 376 -6.90 23.60 26.47
CA GLY A 376 -7.27 24.87 25.83
C GLY A 376 -8.43 24.78 24.84
N LEU A 377 -8.93 23.58 24.52
CA LEU A 377 -10.17 23.40 23.77
C LEU A 377 -11.36 23.65 24.71
N PRO A 378 -12.42 24.34 24.28
CA PRO A 378 -13.58 24.62 25.13
C PRO A 378 -14.26 23.30 25.54
N ASN A 379 -13.89 22.79 26.71
CA ASN A 379 -14.52 21.64 27.34
C ASN A 379 -15.90 22.05 27.87
N LYS A 380 -16.97 21.59 27.22
CA LYS A 380 -18.23 21.40 27.93
C LYS A 380 -18.08 20.12 28.77
N PRO A 381 -18.13 20.18 30.11
CA PRO A 381 -17.97 18.98 30.92
C PRO A 381 -19.06 17.97 30.57
N ALA A 382 -18.66 16.73 30.30
CA ALA A 382 -19.60 15.61 30.32
C ALA A 382 -20.22 15.51 31.73
N PRO A 383 -21.52 15.22 31.88
CA PRO A 383 -22.11 15.02 33.20
C PRO A 383 -21.36 13.91 33.92
N ALA A 384 -20.88 14.22 35.12
CA ALA A 384 -20.22 13.24 35.99
C ALA A 384 -21.14 12.03 36.19
N ALA A 385 -20.59 10.82 36.00
CA ALA A 385 -21.26 9.59 36.41
C ALA A 385 -21.63 9.69 37.90
N PRO A 386 -22.81 9.21 38.34
CA PRO A 386 -23.17 9.22 39.75
C PRO A 386 -22.14 8.44 40.55
N ALA A 387 -21.56 9.08 41.57
CA ALA A 387 -20.65 8.43 42.50
C ALA A 387 -21.36 7.23 43.17
N ALA A 388 -20.72 6.07 43.18
CA ALA A 388 -21.18 4.92 43.92
C ALA A 388 -21.28 5.27 45.42
N PRO A 389 -22.36 4.87 46.12
CA PRO A 389 -22.51 5.15 47.55
C PRO A 389 -21.43 4.45 48.36
N ALA A 390 -20.85 5.18 49.31
CA ALA A 390 -19.80 4.68 50.20
C ALA A 390 -20.26 3.47 51.03
N PRO A 391 -19.37 2.49 51.30
CA PRO A 391 -19.72 1.33 52.13
C PRO A 391 -19.97 1.75 53.58
N PRO A 392 -20.92 1.09 54.28
CA PRO A 392 -21.24 1.42 55.67
C PRO A 392 -20.08 1.13 56.63
N PRO A 393 -19.93 1.91 57.71
CA PRO A 393 -18.85 1.74 58.68
C PRO A 393 -18.96 0.39 59.42
N LYS A 394 -17.81 -0.28 59.58
CA LYS A 394 -17.69 -1.54 60.34
C LYS A 394 -18.01 -1.29 61.82
N ALA A 395 -18.89 -2.12 62.38
CA ALA A 395 -19.21 -2.14 63.80
C ALA A 395 -17.98 -2.56 64.64
N PRO A 396 -17.78 -2.00 65.84
CA PRO A 396 -16.68 -2.38 66.72
C PRO A 396 -16.90 -3.78 67.32
N ALA A 397 -15.80 -4.54 67.43
CA ALA A 397 -15.77 -5.88 68.00
C ALA A 397 -16.12 -5.88 69.50
N PRO A 398 -16.87 -6.89 70.00
CA PRO A 398 -17.08 -7.05 71.43
C PRO A 398 -15.80 -7.56 72.12
N LYS A 399 -15.61 -7.14 73.38
CA LYS A 399 -14.46 -7.44 74.24
C LYS A 399 -14.26 -8.93 74.51
#